data_AF-A0A659ULX0-F1
#
_entry.id   AF-A0A659ULX0-F1
#
_cell.length_a   1.000
_cell.length_b   1.000
_cell.length_c   1.000
_cell.angle_alpha   90.00
_cell.angle_beta   90.00
_cell.angle_gamma   90.00
#
_symmetry.space_group_name_H-M   'P 1'
#
loop_
_entity.id
_entity.type
_entity.pdbx_description
1 polymer ?
#
loop_
_entity_poly.entity_id
_entity_poly.type
_entity_poly.pdbx_seq_one_letter_code
_entity_poly.pdbx_strand_id
1 'polypeptide(L)'
;DNFAQAEVDYVTAIGGIDIQNGKALGRDYQLSDLIRNYDAVFLGMGLGGVNALRADGEDAAGVTNAVEFIAERRQASDLSGLPVGRRVVVIGGGMTAIDAAVQS
;
A
#
# COMPACT_ATOMS: atom_id res chain seq x y z
N ASP A 1 -17.69 6.00 4.36
CA ASP A 1 -18.50 6.47 3.20
C ASP A 1 -18.08 5.89 1.85
N ASN A 2 -17.30 4.79 1.78
CA ASN A 2 -16.91 4.08 0.53
C ASN A 2 -16.52 4.96 -0.67
N PHE A 3 -15.95 6.15 -0.41
CA PHE A 3 -15.70 7.16 -1.43
C PHE A 3 -14.83 6.64 -2.59
N ALA A 4 -13.73 5.95 -2.27
CA ALA A 4 -12.84 5.36 -3.27
C ALA A 4 -13.55 4.33 -4.16
N GLN A 5 -14.47 3.55 -3.60
CA GLN A 5 -15.27 2.59 -4.38
C GLN A 5 -16.18 3.33 -5.36
N ALA A 6 -16.83 4.40 -4.91
CA ALA A 6 -17.69 5.21 -5.77
C ALA A 6 -16.92 5.84 -6.96
N GLU A 7 -15.67 6.26 -6.75
CA GLU A 7 -14.82 6.76 -7.83
C GLU A 7 -14.43 5.67 -8.84
N VAL A 8 -14.11 4.46 -8.36
CA VAL A 8 -13.84 3.30 -9.23
C VAL A 8 -15.08 2.94 -10.05
N ASP A 9 -16.25 2.88 -9.42
CA ASP A 9 -17.52 2.58 -10.08
C ASP A 9 -17.86 3.64 -11.15
N TYR A 10 -17.60 4.92 -10.84
CA TYR A 10 -17.79 6.02 -11.78
C TYR A 10 -16.91 5.89 -13.03
N VAL A 11 -15.61 5.62 -12.85
CA VAL A 11 -14.68 5.46 -13.98
C VAL A 11 -15.01 4.21 -14.81
N THR A 12 -15.34 3.10 -14.15
CA THR A 12 -15.62 1.82 -14.84
C THR A 12 -16.95 1.81 -15.58
N ALA A 13 -17.90 2.66 -15.20
CA ALA A 13 -19.19 2.82 -15.90
C ALA A 13 -19.07 3.30 -17.36
N ILE A 14 -17.91 3.84 -17.77
CA ILE A 14 -17.62 4.22 -19.16
C ILE A 14 -17.70 3.01 -20.11
N GLY A 15 -17.39 1.80 -19.60
CA GLY A 15 -17.33 0.58 -20.39
C GLY A 15 -16.01 0.39 -21.15
N GLY A 16 -15.78 -0.83 -21.65
CA GLY A 16 -14.54 -1.19 -22.34
C GLY A 16 -13.31 -1.36 -21.43
N ILE A 17 -13.50 -1.33 -20.10
CA ILE A 17 -12.47 -1.54 -19.10
C ILE A 17 -12.63 -2.95 -18.52
N ASP A 18 -11.61 -3.78 -18.67
CA ASP A 18 -11.54 -5.11 -18.06
C ASP A 18 -10.57 -5.10 -16.86
N ILE A 19 -11.09 -5.37 -15.66
CA ILE A 19 -10.32 -5.36 -14.41
C ILE A 19 -9.96 -6.79 -14.01
N GLN A 20 -8.66 -7.08 -14.07
CA GLN A 20 -8.10 -8.38 -13.71
C GLN A 20 -7.41 -8.29 -12.33
N ASN A 21 -8.18 -8.57 -11.27
CA ASN A 21 -7.68 -8.58 -9.90
C ASN A 21 -6.78 -9.79 -9.59
N GLY A 22 -5.96 -9.68 -8.55
CA GLY A 22 -5.13 -10.80 -8.06
C GLY A 22 -3.97 -11.17 -8.99
N LYS A 23 -3.66 -10.35 -10.00
CA LYS A 23 -2.55 -10.54 -10.94
C LYS A 23 -1.39 -9.62 -10.59
N ALA A 24 -0.16 -10.11 -10.76
CA ALA A 24 1.06 -9.35 -10.50
C ALA A 24 2.09 -9.52 -11.62
N LEU A 25 2.67 -8.41 -12.07
CA LEU A 25 3.79 -8.38 -13.02
C LEU A 25 4.99 -9.15 -12.44
N GLY A 26 5.60 -10.04 -13.22
CA GLY A 26 6.71 -10.90 -12.78
C GLY A 26 6.27 -12.24 -12.19
N ARG A 27 5.02 -12.35 -11.71
CA ARG A 27 4.44 -13.61 -11.18
C ARG A 27 3.46 -14.25 -12.15
N ASP A 28 2.50 -13.47 -12.62
CA ASP A 28 1.37 -13.95 -13.43
C ASP A 28 1.53 -13.62 -14.93
N TYR A 29 2.29 -12.57 -15.25
CA TYR A 29 2.56 -12.12 -16.62
C TYR A 29 3.89 -11.36 -16.68
N GLN A 30 4.50 -11.31 -17.86
CA GLN A 30 5.71 -10.54 -18.11
C GLN A 30 5.41 -9.27 -18.92
N LEU A 31 6.24 -8.24 -18.72
CA LEU A 31 6.10 -6.98 -19.46
C LEU A 31 6.24 -7.18 -20.98
N SER A 32 7.09 -8.12 -21.39
CA SER A 32 7.26 -8.50 -22.80
C SER A 32 5.97 -9.02 -23.45
N ASP A 33 5.13 -9.69 -22.67
CA ASP A 33 3.87 -10.26 -23.17
C ASP A 33 2.86 -9.13 -23.38
N LEU A 34 2.80 -8.17 -22.44
CA LEU A 34 1.94 -7.00 -22.55
C LEU A 34 2.30 -6.14 -23.76
N ILE A 35 3.60 -5.86 -23.97
CA ILE A 35 4.07 -5.05 -25.11
C ILE A 35 3.74 -5.73 -26.45
N ARG A 36 3.74 -7.06 -26.49
CA ARG A 36 3.42 -7.82 -27.71
C ARG A 36 1.92 -7.81 -28.02
N ASN A 37 1.08 -7.86 -26.99
CA ASN A 37 -0.35 -8.14 -27.13
C ASN A 37 -1.23 -6.87 -27.13
N TYR A 38 -0.66 -5.71 -26.77
CA TYR A 38 -1.40 -4.45 -26.67
C TYR A 38 -0.67 -3.31 -27.38
N ASP A 39 -1.43 -2.36 -27.93
CA ASP A 39 -0.88 -1.20 -28.66
C ASP A 39 -0.10 -0.23 -27.75
N ALA A 40 -0.44 -0.19 -26.46
CA ALA A 40 0.22 0.63 -25.46
C ALA A 40 0.16 -0.02 -24.07
N VAL A 41 1.17 0.24 -23.24
CA VAL A 41 1.24 -0.23 -21.86
C VAL A 41 1.56 0.95 -20.94
N PHE A 42 0.73 1.15 -19.92
CA PHE A 42 0.97 2.12 -18.84
C PHE A 42 1.32 1.38 -17.54
N LEU A 43 2.43 1.74 -16.91
CA LEU A 43 2.87 1.16 -15.63
C LEU A 43 2.52 2.10 -14.48
N GLY A 44 1.41 1.82 -13.80
CA GLY A 44 0.86 2.63 -12.71
C GLY A 44 0.90 1.97 -11.32
N MET A 45 1.82 1.04 -11.08
CA MET A 45 1.82 0.22 -9.84
C MET A 45 2.32 0.97 -8.59
N GLY A 46 2.77 2.22 -8.73
CA GLY A 46 3.35 2.99 -7.64
C GLY A 46 4.67 2.42 -7.11
N LEU A 47 5.00 2.74 -5.86
CA LEU A 47 6.21 2.28 -5.17
C LEU A 47 5.80 1.33 -4.04
N GLY A 48 5.91 0.02 -4.27
CA GLY A 48 5.59 -1.00 -3.26
C GLY A 48 6.72 -1.28 -2.27
N GLY A 49 7.95 -0.89 -2.59
CA GLY A 49 9.10 -1.04 -1.71
C GLY A 49 9.11 0.01 -0.61
N VAL A 50 9.40 -0.43 0.62
CA VAL A 50 9.63 0.47 1.75
C VAL A 50 11.13 0.65 1.98
N ASN A 51 11.55 1.87 2.31
CA ASN A 51 12.94 2.12 2.65
C ASN A 51 13.27 1.43 3.98
N ALA A 52 14.26 0.53 3.97
CA ALA A 52 14.82 -0.04 5.18
C ALA A 52 15.50 1.06 6.01
N LEU A 53 15.43 0.94 7.34
CA LEU A 53 16.09 1.88 8.25
C LEU A 53 17.62 1.76 8.14
N ARG A 54 18.13 0.57 7.82
CA ARG A 54 19.55 0.22 7.66
C ARG A 54 20.37 0.60 8.89
N ALA A 55 19.80 0.36 10.07
CA ALA A 55 20.42 0.65 11.35
C ALA A 55 20.42 -0.60 12.24
N ASP A 56 21.35 -0.66 13.17
CA ASP A 56 21.41 -1.74 14.15
C ASP A 56 20.10 -1.83 14.95
N GLY A 57 19.54 -3.03 15.00
CA GLY A 57 18.27 -3.29 15.70
C GLY A 57 17.02 -2.98 14.89
N GLU A 58 17.11 -2.79 13.57
CA GLU A 58 15.92 -2.57 12.72
C GLU A 58 14.90 -3.72 12.75
N ASP A 59 15.34 -4.94 13.06
CA ASP A 59 14.47 -6.12 13.20
C ASP A 59 14.05 -6.40 14.66
N ALA A 60 14.30 -5.47 15.58
CA ALA A 60 13.94 -5.66 16.99
C ALA A 60 12.41 -5.72 17.18
N ALA A 61 11.97 -6.48 18.18
CA ALA A 61 10.56 -6.56 18.53
C ALA A 61 9.99 -5.17 18.87
N GLY A 62 8.89 -4.80 18.23
CA GLY A 62 8.26 -3.48 18.36
C GLY A 62 8.72 -2.44 17.33
N VAL A 63 9.64 -2.79 16.44
CA VAL A 63 9.94 -1.99 15.23
C VAL A 63 9.03 -2.48 14.11
N THR A 64 8.23 -1.57 13.54
CA THR A 64 7.29 -1.87 12.46
C THR A 64 7.44 -0.85 11.35
N ASN A 65 7.24 -1.29 10.10
CA ASN A 65 7.20 -0.38 8.97
C ASN A 65 5.96 0.52 9.01
N ALA A 66 6.13 1.83 8.81
CA ALA A 66 5.00 2.77 8.86
C ALA A 66 3.90 2.48 7.83
N VAL A 67 4.25 2.04 6.62
CA VAL A 67 3.27 1.70 5.57
C VAL A 67 2.47 0.46 5.97
N GLU A 68 3.13 -0.55 6.53
CA GLU A 68 2.48 -1.78 7.01
C GLU A 68 1.56 -1.48 8.19
N PHE A 69 2.03 -0.71 9.18
CA PHE A 69 1.22 -0.28 10.32
C PHE A 69 -0.04 0.47 9.89
N ILE A 70 0.09 1.44 8.97
CA ILE A 70 -1.06 2.19 8.44
C ILE A 70 -2.01 1.27 7.67
N ALA A 71 -1.48 0.33 6.88
CA ALA A 71 -2.28 -0.63 6.13
C ALA A 71 -3.08 -1.56 7.06
N GLU A 72 -2.44 -2.13 8.07
CA GLU A 72 -3.08 -2.98 9.08
C GLU A 72 -4.18 -2.21 9.81
N ARG A 73 -3.87 -0.99 10.30
CA ARG A 73 -4.84 -0.14 10.98
C ARG A 73 -6.07 0.17 10.12
N ARG A 74 -5.89 0.50 8.85
CA ARG A 74 -7.01 0.82 7.93
C ARG A 74 -7.90 -0.38 7.65
N GLN A 75 -7.39 -1.60 7.80
CA GLN A 75 -8.12 -2.85 7.57
C GLN A 75 -8.65 -3.48 8.87
N ALA A 76 -8.18 -3.03 10.03
CA ALA A 76 -8.57 -3.56 11.32
C ALA A 76 -10.05 -3.29 11.63
N SER A 77 -10.77 -4.34 11.99
CA SER A 77 -12.15 -4.24 12.50
C SER A 77 -12.19 -3.79 13.97
N ASP A 78 -11.11 -4.03 14.72
CA ASP A 78 -10.93 -3.61 16.11
C ASP A 78 -9.56 -2.94 16.29
N LEU A 79 -9.59 -1.64 16.54
CA LEU A 79 -8.38 -0.84 16.73
C LEU A 79 -7.70 -1.11 18.08
N SER A 80 -8.41 -1.66 19.07
CA SER A 80 -7.86 -1.92 20.40
C SER A 80 -6.88 -3.09 20.43
N GLY A 81 -6.92 -3.96 19.41
CA GLY A 81 -6.00 -5.07 19.23
C GLY A 81 -4.66 -4.70 18.59
N LEU A 82 -4.51 -3.46 18.09
CA LEU A 82 -3.25 -3.02 17.47
C LEU A 82 -2.16 -2.85 18.56
N PRO A 83 -0.93 -3.33 18.32
CA PRO A 83 0.15 -3.33 19.33
C PRO A 83 0.80 -1.95 19.50
N VAL A 84 0.01 -0.92 19.81
CA VAL A 84 0.48 0.45 20.04
C VAL A 84 0.88 0.63 21.50
N GLY A 85 2.18 0.84 21.74
CA GLY A 85 2.71 1.09 23.07
C GLY A 85 2.40 2.49 23.61
N ARG A 86 2.50 2.67 24.93
CA ARG A 86 2.32 3.99 25.59
C ARG A 86 3.35 5.05 25.16
N ARG A 87 4.50 4.63 24.66
CA ARG A 87 5.57 5.50 24.16
C ARG A 87 5.98 5.01 22.78
N VAL A 88 5.80 5.85 21.78
CA VAL A 88 6.09 5.55 20.37
C VAL A 88 7.11 6.56 19.86
N VAL A 89 8.06 6.09 19.07
CA VAL A 89 8.97 6.93 18.31
C VAL A 89 8.70 6.67 16.83
N VAL A 90 8.43 7.73 16.07
CA VAL A 90 8.29 7.67 14.63
C VAL A 90 9.54 8.25 14.00
N ILE A 91 10.21 7.46 13.15
CA ILE A 91 11.44 7.87 12.46
C ILE A 91 11.10 8.28 11.03
N GLY A 92 11.17 9.59 10.75
CA GLY A 92 10.88 10.16 9.45
C GLY A 92 10.25 11.55 9.57
N GLY A 93 10.18 12.29 8.45
CA GLY A 93 9.60 13.64 8.41
C GLY A 93 8.61 13.89 7.27
N GLY A 94 8.22 12.85 6.54
CA GLY A 94 7.28 12.95 5.43
C GLY A 94 5.83 12.68 5.84
N MET A 95 4.92 12.70 4.85
CA MET A 95 3.49 12.44 5.07
C MET A 95 3.22 11.09 5.75
N THR A 96 3.96 10.04 5.40
CA THR A 96 3.84 8.72 6.03
C THR A 96 4.19 8.75 7.53
N ALA A 97 5.19 9.54 7.92
CA ALA A 97 5.58 9.69 9.33
C ALA A 97 4.49 10.44 10.11
N ILE A 98 3.94 11.51 9.52
CA ILE A 98 2.83 12.26 10.12
C ILE A 98 1.61 11.34 10.26
N ASP A 99 1.25 10.60 9.20
CA ASP A 99 0.10 9.69 9.21
C ASP A 99 0.25 8.62 10.30
N ALA A 100 1.44 8.01 10.43
CA ALA A 100 1.72 7.05 11.49
C ALA A 100 1.68 7.69 12.90
N ALA A 101 2.09 8.95 13.04
CA ALA A 101 2.16 9.63 14.34
C ALA A 101 0.81 10.11 14.88
N VAL A 102 -0.10 10.56 14.00
CA VAL A 102 -1.43 11.08 14.41
C VAL A 102 -2.48 9.98 14.52
N GLN A 103 -2.19 8.79 14.00
CA GLN A 103 -3.04 7.62 14.07
C GLN A 103 -2.77 6.76 15.31
N SER A 104 -2.49 7.38 16.46
CA SER A 104 -2.50 6.71 17.76
C SER A 104 -3.95 6.55 18.24
#